data_AF-A0A518EY04-F1
#
_entry.id   AF-A0A518EY04-F1
#
_cell.length_a   1.000
_cell.length_b   1.000
_cell.length_c   1.000
_cell.angle_alpha   90.00
_cell.angle_beta   90.00
_cell.angle_gamma   90.00
#
_symmetry.space_group_name_H-M   'P 1'
#
loop_
_entity.id
_entity.type
_entity.pdbx_description
1 polymer ?
#
loop_
_entity_poly.entity_id
_entity_poly.type
_entity_poly.pdbx_seq_one_letter_code
_entity_poly.pdbx_strand_id
1 'polypeptide(L)'
;MEDLIEPDQAVGRQPVRAFVAAVFLAVLVCTGAAEVLFAPEPLQLVGQERRDQLAAESDLELWDGSLARAVETDFRLRGRVRRWLAPYWAAAMLKLGDTPNRDVIVGKDSWLFLRERVVLDPEQRLTGHEHLANLYGLVRRSLAANGSELICVPLPRKASTCVERLPDGIDPGLDYDPLVVRALRRRGVTTVDVAPAWIELTPEETYLPFDSHWAFPARLAYVKAIRSQATSLPTNTSPIEIRELDERTYQSSLRFAGVDRGHPANDWFEVVSSPALELLPPGLEQQIDSREIGSEILHVGTSFSALFWVRALLAQELQARVEDASQPGQMPLISLQNTILPRSPDSIPPFVISEFPIHQAPMISRGSGPTIRAVLGMARQSNYLERASEVLDDYLAAPHVGKPRVGQPLLSYGAGSILSSGDGIVGIRFDFDGEEDSRWDFVTSGVDIEIGANRGVRSRAFPIVEGGAPDFHVALRPKNEASFGTSVRAHVVTDADLAKGVRFEGEDHVPGRWTATPNLGIAALDALALTWDEFTSGAVQLIAQGTDANGEPAEARWEFPGARRVRFLIVTLGPFEGGRLERLELVGAGPGARGVVAGQIRAR
;
A
#
# COMPACT_ATOMS: atom_id res chain seq x y z
N MET A 1 24.45 -52.43 -30.66
CA MET A 1 24.62 -50.96 -30.75
C MET A 1 24.97 -50.46 -29.36
N GLU A 2 26.07 -50.94 -28.81
CA GLU A 2 26.51 -50.65 -27.44
C GLU A 2 28.02 -50.42 -27.35
N ASP A 3 28.71 -50.33 -28.49
CA ASP A 3 30.12 -49.99 -28.59
C ASP A 3 30.25 -48.73 -29.43
N LEU A 4 30.40 -47.56 -28.79
CA LEU A 4 30.99 -46.32 -29.35
C LEU A 4 30.90 -45.15 -28.33
N ILE A 5 31.48 -45.31 -27.14
CA ILE A 5 32.01 -44.17 -26.37
C ILE A 5 33.31 -44.66 -25.69
N GLU A 6 34.44 -44.50 -26.38
CA GLU A 6 35.75 -44.58 -25.72
C GLU A 6 35.90 -43.39 -24.77
N PRO A 7 36.32 -43.60 -23.50
CA PRO A 7 36.62 -42.52 -22.58
C PRO A 7 37.88 -41.81 -23.06
N ASP A 8 37.69 -40.56 -23.51
CA ASP A 8 38.75 -39.65 -23.94
C ASP A 8 39.90 -39.61 -22.93
N GLN A 9 41.10 -39.98 -23.36
CA GLN A 9 42.25 -40.19 -22.49
C GLN A 9 42.66 -38.88 -21.80
N ALA A 10 42.68 -38.91 -20.46
CA ALA A 10 42.94 -37.78 -19.57
C ALA A 10 44.41 -37.28 -19.54
N VAL A 11 45.16 -37.41 -20.64
CA VAL A 11 46.57 -37.06 -20.71
C VAL A 11 46.73 -35.68 -21.35
N GLY A 12 46.75 -34.64 -20.51
CA GLY A 12 46.99 -33.25 -20.95
C GLY A 12 46.46 -32.17 -20.00
N ARG A 13 45.55 -32.52 -19.08
CA ARG A 13 44.92 -31.54 -18.17
C ARG A 13 45.64 -31.35 -16.82
N GLN A 14 46.62 -32.19 -16.47
CA GLN A 14 47.36 -32.07 -15.21
C GLN A 14 48.13 -30.75 -15.03
N PRO A 15 48.93 -30.25 -16.01
CA PRO A 15 49.64 -28.99 -15.84
C PRO A 15 48.68 -27.79 -15.74
N VAL A 16 47.57 -27.83 -16.47
CA VAL A 16 46.52 -26.80 -16.39
C VAL A 16 45.86 -26.81 -15.01
N ARG A 17 45.52 -27.98 -14.46
CA ARG A 17 44.96 -28.11 -13.11
C ARG A 17 45.94 -27.62 -12.04
N ALA A 18 47.21 -27.97 -12.15
CA ALA A 18 48.25 -27.51 -11.22
C ALA A 18 48.44 -26.00 -11.27
N PHE A 19 48.43 -25.41 -12.48
CA PHE A 19 48.49 -23.96 -12.66
C PHE A 19 47.28 -23.24 -12.06
N VAL A 20 46.06 -23.71 -12.34
CA VAL A 20 44.82 -23.14 -11.77
C VAL A 20 44.83 -23.22 -10.24
N ALA A 21 45.26 -24.36 -9.67
CA ALA A 21 45.37 -24.52 -8.22
C ALA A 21 46.42 -23.57 -7.61
N ALA A 22 47.57 -23.40 -8.26
CA ALA A 22 48.61 -22.49 -7.80
C ALA A 22 48.17 -21.02 -7.84
N VAL A 23 47.49 -20.59 -8.91
CA VAL A 23 46.91 -19.24 -9.02
C VAL A 23 45.84 -19.04 -7.94
N PHE A 24 44.95 -20.01 -7.74
CA PHE A 24 43.91 -19.93 -6.71
C PHE A 24 44.51 -19.80 -5.30
N LEU A 25 45.52 -20.61 -4.96
CA LEU A 25 46.23 -20.52 -3.69
C LEU A 25 46.96 -19.18 -3.52
N ALA A 26 47.62 -18.69 -4.59
CA ALA A 26 48.28 -17.40 -4.55
C ALA A 26 47.28 -16.26 -4.29
N VAL A 27 46.12 -16.28 -4.96
CA VAL A 27 45.04 -15.31 -4.71
C VAL A 27 44.56 -15.38 -3.27
N LEU A 28 44.30 -16.58 -2.74
CA LEU A 28 43.88 -16.76 -1.34
C LEU A 28 44.91 -16.18 -0.36
N VAL A 29 46.20 -16.52 -0.54
CA VAL A 29 47.28 -16.07 0.35
C VAL A 29 47.48 -14.56 0.26
N CYS A 30 47.52 -13.99 -0.95
CA CYS A 30 47.68 -12.55 -1.13
C CYS A 30 46.48 -11.76 -0.59
N THR A 31 45.26 -12.28 -0.74
CA THR A 31 44.05 -11.64 -0.21
C THR A 31 44.05 -11.67 1.32
N GLY A 32 44.36 -12.83 1.92
CA GLY A 32 44.51 -12.93 3.37
C GLY A 32 45.62 -12.04 3.92
N ALA A 33 46.78 -11.98 3.26
CA ALA A 33 47.88 -11.11 3.65
C ALA A 33 47.52 -9.63 3.55
N ALA A 34 46.84 -9.20 2.49
CA ALA A 34 46.41 -7.81 2.33
C ALA A 34 45.42 -7.38 3.41
N GLU A 35 44.50 -8.25 3.81
CA GLU A 35 43.55 -7.96 4.89
C GLU A 35 44.23 -7.86 6.26
N VAL A 36 45.26 -8.67 6.51
CA VAL A 36 46.07 -8.58 7.75
C VAL A 36 46.94 -7.32 7.75
N LEU A 37 47.57 -6.99 6.63
CA LEU A 37 48.49 -5.85 6.50
C LEU A 37 47.77 -4.49 6.47
N PHE A 38 46.52 -4.46 6.01
CA PHE A 38 45.71 -3.26 5.88
C PHE A 38 44.38 -3.37 6.65
N ALA A 39 44.44 -3.98 7.84
CA ALA A 39 43.26 -4.21 8.68
C ALA A 39 42.45 -2.91 8.85
N PRO A 40 41.13 -2.95 8.62
CA PRO A 40 40.27 -1.79 8.84
C PRO A 40 40.25 -1.41 10.32
N GLU A 41 39.98 -0.14 10.60
CA GLU A 41 39.75 0.29 11.97
C GLU A 41 38.59 -0.53 12.58
N PRO A 42 38.76 -1.04 13.81
CA PRO A 42 37.73 -1.84 14.45
C PRO A 42 36.47 -0.97 14.62
N LEU A 43 35.32 -1.51 14.19
CA LEU A 43 34.02 -0.91 14.49
C LEU A 43 33.88 -0.78 16.00
N GLN A 44 33.63 0.43 16.50
CA GLN A 44 33.28 0.64 17.90
C GLN A 44 31.87 0.11 18.14
N LEU A 45 31.80 -1.16 18.54
CA LEU A 45 30.57 -1.76 19.05
C LEU A 45 30.29 -1.19 20.44
N VAL A 46 29.04 -0.78 20.69
CA VAL A 46 28.64 -0.13 21.95
C VAL A 46 27.50 -0.92 22.59
N GLY A 47 27.50 -1.01 23.92
CA GLY A 47 26.38 -1.57 24.68
C GLY A 47 26.25 -3.09 24.60
N GLN A 48 25.06 -3.56 24.19
CA GLN A 48 24.69 -4.99 24.18
C GLN A 48 25.51 -5.78 23.14
N GLU A 49 25.66 -5.23 21.93
CA GLU A 49 26.36 -5.88 20.81
C GLU A 49 27.82 -6.21 21.13
N ARG A 50 28.51 -5.33 21.88
CA ARG A 50 29.89 -5.59 22.34
C ARG A 50 29.94 -6.74 23.34
N ARG A 51 28.94 -6.86 24.23
CA ARG A 51 28.86 -7.95 25.22
C ARG A 51 28.54 -9.28 24.54
N ASP A 52 27.60 -9.27 23.60
CA ASP A 52 27.22 -10.45 22.83
C ASP A 52 28.39 -10.92 21.95
N GLN A 53 29.13 -9.99 21.34
CA GLN A 53 30.31 -10.33 20.55
C GLN A 53 31.45 -10.86 21.43
N LEU A 54 31.72 -10.27 22.59
CA LEU A 54 32.74 -10.78 23.52
C LEU A 54 32.38 -12.17 24.07
N ALA A 55 31.09 -12.44 24.32
CA ALA A 55 30.61 -13.75 24.73
C ALA A 55 30.70 -14.78 23.58
N ALA A 56 30.43 -14.36 22.35
CA ALA A 56 30.62 -15.22 21.17
C ALA A 56 32.10 -15.48 20.88
N GLU A 57 32.99 -14.54 21.16
CA GLU A 57 34.45 -14.67 20.98
C GLU A 57 35.11 -15.56 22.04
N SER A 58 34.55 -15.67 23.26
CA SER A 58 35.12 -16.50 24.33
C SER A 58 34.89 -18.00 24.15
N ASP A 59 33.91 -18.39 23.32
CA ASP A 59 33.48 -19.78 23.11
C ASP A 59 33.91 -20.32 21.72
N LEU A 60 34.85 -19.65 21.03
CA LEU A 60 35.31 -20.08 19.72
C LEU A 60 36.27 -21.27 19.80
N GLU A 61 35.84 -22.41 19.31
CA GLU A 61 36.66 -23.60 19.12
C GLU A 61 37.07 -23.78 17.64
N LEU A 62 38.27 -24.36 17.44
CA LEU A 62 38.78 -24.64 16.09
C LEU A 62 38.14 -25.90 15.49
N TRP A 63 37.75 -26.86 16.33
CA TRP A 63 37.30 -28.19 15.92
C TRP A 63 35.79 -28.26 15.58
N ASP A 64 34.97 -27.35 16.09
CA ASP A 64 33.53 -27.26 15.79
C ASP A 64 33.22 -26.27 14.64
N GLY A 65 34.27 -25.65 14.09
CA GLY A 65 34.20 -24.66 13.02
C GLY A 65 33.59 -23.32 13.43
N SER A 66 33.42 -23.04 14.73
CA SER A 66 32.97 -21.73 15.22
C SER A 66 34.02 -20.66 14.97
N LEU A 67 35.32 -20.95 15.19
CA LEU A 67 36.41 -20.03 14.84
C LEU A 67 36.45 -19.73 13.33
N ALA A 68 36.28 -20.75 12.49
CA ALA A 68 36.23 -20.57 11.04
C ALA A 68 35.04 -19.69 10.61
N ARG A 69 33.85 -19.90 11.20
CA ARG A 69 32.66 -19.06 10.98
C ARG A 69 32.82 -17.63 11.50
N ALA A 70 33.52 -17.44 12.61
CA ALA A 70 33.82 -16.12 13.17
C ALA A 70 34.78 -15.36 12.25
N VAL A 71 35.85 -16.03 11.78
CA VAL A 71 36.78 -15.48 10.79
C VAL A 71 36.06 -15.16 9.47
N GLU A 72 35.22 -16.07 8.97
CA GLU A 72 34.40 -15.82 7.77
C GLU A 72 33.46 -14.62 7.97
N THR A 73 32.83 -14.51 9.13
CA THR A 73 31.95 -13.39 9.48
C THR A 73 32.72 -12.08 9.58
N ASP A 74 33.91 -12.09 10.18
CA ASP A 74 34.80 -10.93 10.28
C ASP A 74 35.25 -10.48 8.89
N PHE A 75 35.72 -11.40 8.03
CA PHE A 75 36.05 -11.09 6.63
C PHE A 75 34.84 -10.58 5.85
N ARG A 76 33.65 -11.14 6.07
CA ARG A 76 32.40 -10.69 5.44
C ARG A 76 32.04 -9.26 5.85
N LEU A 77 32.23 -8.90 7.11
CA LEU A 77 31.85 -7.60 7.65
C LEU A 77 32.93 -6.53 7.45
N ARG A 78 34.21 -6.90 7.52
CA ARG A 78 35.35 -5.98 7.63
C ARG A 78 36.26 -5.96 6.39
N GLY A 79 36.31 -7.04 5.61
CA GLY A 79 37.33 -7.21 4.58
C GLY A 79 37.38 -6.08 3.54
N ARG A 80 38.49 -5.34 3.46
CA ARG A 80 38.68 -4.24 2.49
C ARG A 80 38.86 -4.76 1.06
N VAL A 81 39.62 -5.83 0.91
CA VAL A 81 39.82 -6.49 -0.38
C VAL A 81 38.51 -7.07 -0.85
N ARG A 82 37.73 -7.67 0.06
CA ARG A 82 36.37 -8.12 -0.25
C ARG A 82 35.47 -6.95 -0.67
N ARG A 83 35.42 -5.85 0.08
CA ARG A 83 34.59 -4.67 -0.28
C ARG A 83 34.98 -4.06 -1.64
N TRP A 84 36.24 -4.18 -2.05
CA TRP A 84 36.72 -3.65 -3.33
C TRP A 84 36.54 -4.65 -4.49
N LEU A 85 36.82 -5.94 -4.29
CA LEU A 85 36.70 -6.96 -5.33
C LEU A 85 35.28 -7.51 -5.48
N ALA A 86 34.50 -7.58 -4.40
CA ALA A 86 33.16 -8.16 -4.44
C ALA A 86 32.23 -7.42 -5.41
N PRO A 87 32.24 -6.07 -5.52
CA PRO A 87 31.45 -5.39 -6.54
C PRO A 87 31.90 -5.71 -7.98
N TYR A 88 33.20 -5.86 -8.26
CA TYR A 88 33.66 -6.29 -9.58
C TYR A 88 33.24 -7.73 -9.89
N TRP A 89 33.35 -8.61 -8.90
CA TRP A 89 32.89 -9.98 -9.03
C TRP A 89 31.38 -10.04 -9.26
N ALA A 90 30.60 -9.30 -8.47
CA ALA A 90 29.16 -9.17 -8.64
C ALA A 90 28.81 -8.65 -10.04
N ALA A 91 29.47 -7.58 -10.50
CA ALA A 91 29.28 -7.03 -11.84
C ALA A 91 29.60 -8.07 -12.94
N ALA A 92 30.68 -8.84 -12.78
CA ALA A 92 31.02 -9.93 -13.69
C ALA A 92 29.95 -11.02 -13.71
N MET A 93 29.48 -11.47 -12.54
CA MET A 93 28.44 -12.49 -12.43
C MET A 93 27.11 -12.02 -13.03
N LEU A 94 26.73 -10.77 -12.81
CA LEU A 94 25.55 -10.16 -13.42
C LEU A 94 25.61 -10.17 -14.96
N LYS A 95 26.77 -9.83 -15.54
CA LYS A 95 26.99 -9.88 -16.99
C LYS A 95 26.95 -11.31 -17.55
N LEU A 96 27.29 -12.31 -16.73
CA LEU A 96 27.17 -13.72 -17.07
C LEU A 96 25.75 -14.27 -16.88
N GLY A 97 24.79 -13.46 -16.43
CA GLY A 97 23.41 -13.87 -16.20
C GLY A 97 23.18 -14.57 -14.86
N ASP A 98 24.14 -14.53 -13.94
CA ASP A 98 24.03 -15.13 -12.61
C ASP A 98 23.63 -14.09 -11.55
N THR A 99 22.95 -14.55 -10.50
CA THR A 99 22.48 -13.73 -9.37
C THR A 99 23.38 -13.95 -8.16
N PRO A 100 24.31 -13.03 -7.82
CA PRO A 100 25.12 -13.16 -6.62
C PRO A 100 24.31 -13.00 -5.32
N ASN A 101 23.09 -12.44 -5.38
CA ASN A 101 22.19 -12.25 -4.24
C ASN A 101 20.79 -12.80 -4.52
N ARG A 102 20.15 -13.37 -3.48
CA ARG A 102 18.77 -13.88 -3.51
C ARG A 102 17.72 -12.78 -3.68
N ASP A 103 18.04 -11.52 -3.40
CA ASP A 103 17.05 -10.42 -3.47
C ASP A 103 16.77 -9.92 -4.89
N VAL A 104 17.59 -10.31 -5.87
CA VAL A 104 17.51 -9.87 -7.27
C VAL A 104 17.27 -11.06 -8.18
N ILE A 105 16.54 -10.82 -9.26
CA ILE A 105 16.40 -11.71 -10.41
C ILE A 105 17.07 -11.01 -11.58
N VAL A 106 18.05 -11.68 -12.20
CA VAL A 106 18.68 -11.23 -13.44
C VAL A 106 17.86 -11.77 -14.59
N GLY A 107 17.22 -10.86 -15.33
CA GLY A 107 16.48 -11.12 -16.54
C GLY A 107 17.35 -11.16 -17.80
N LYS A 108 16.68 -11.22 -18.94
CA LYS A 108 17.30 -11.14 -20.26
C LYS A 108 17.97 -9.77 -20.42
N ASP A 109 19.05 -9.72 -21.18
CA ASP A 109 19.83 -8.49 -21.43
C ASP A 109 20.29 -7.78 -20.14
N SER A 110 20.60 -8.57 -19.10
CA SER A 110 21.02 -8.10 -17.78
C SER A 110 20.00 -7.23 -17.03
N TRP A 111 18.72 -7.26 -17.41
CA TRP A 111 17.67 -6.56 -16.69
C TRP A 111 17.59 -7.01 -15.23
N LEU A 112 17.44 -6.07 -14.30
CA LEU A 112 17.35 -6.40 -12.87
C LEU A 112 15.93 -6.22 -12.35
N PHE A 113 15.43 -7.25 -11.68
CA PHE A 113 14.15 -7.24 -10.99
C PHE A 113 14.36 -7.55 -9.52
N LEU A 114 13.67 -6.83 -8.64
CA LEU A 114 13.67 -7.16 -7.21
C LEU A 114 12.74 -8.36 -6.99
N ARG A 115 13.27 -9.43 -6.38
CA ARG A 115 12.55 -10.70 -6.24
C ARG A 115 11.22 -10.53 -5.52
N GLU A 116 11.20 -9.76 -4.44
CA GLU A 116 10.00 -9.44 -3.64
C GLU A 116 8.88 -8.75 -4.46
N ARG A 117 9.21 -8.11 -5.59
CA ARG A 117 8.25 -7.39 -6.46
C ARG A 117 7.78 -8.24 -7.64
N VAL A 118 8.46 -9.34 -7.91
CA VAL A 118 8.13 -10.31 -8.96
C VAL A 118 7.31 -11.45 -8.36
N VAL A 119 7.89 -12.11 -7.35
CA VAL A 119 7.28 -13.26 -6.68
C VAL A 119 6.53 -12.74 -5.47
N LEU A 120 5.24 -12.48 -5.66
CA LEU A 120 4.36 -12.02 -4.60
C LEU A 120 4.00 -13.18 -3.67
N ASP A 121 3.97 -12.92 -2.36
CA ASP A 121 3.46 -13.89 -1.39
C ASP A 121 1.98 -14.21 -1.68
N PRO A 122 1.58 -15.50 -1.80
CA PRO A 122 0.23 -15.87 -2.19
C PRO A 122 -0.87 -15.37 -1.25
N GLU A 123 -0.62 -15.35 0.07
CA GLU A 123 -1.60 -14.92 1.07
C GLU A 123 -1.81 -13.40 1.00
N GLN A 124 -0.69 -12.65 0.93
CA GLN A 124 -0.69 -11.20 0.75
C GLN A 124 -1.33 -10.78 -0.57
N ARG A 125 -1.08 -11.54 -1.65
CA ARG A 125 -1.68 -11.30 -2.96
C ARG A 125 -3.20 -11.49 -2.91
N LEU A 126 -3.70 -12.50 -2.20
CA LEU A 126 -5.13 -12.80 -2.13
C LEU A 126 -5.94 -11.67 -1.50
N THR A 127 -5.36 -10.92 -0.55
CA THR A 127 -6.13 -9.97 0.29
C THR A 127 -5.64 -8.53 0.22
N GLY A 128 -4.36 -8.29 -0.12
CA GLY A 128 -3.76 -6.96 -0.03
C GLY A 128 -4.37 -5.92 -0.97
N HIS A 129 -4.90 -6.35 -2.12
CA HIS A 129 -5.60 -5.46 -3.05
C HIS A 129 -6.92 -4.92 -2.46
N GLU A 130 -7.69 -5.76 -1.77
CA GLU A 130 -8.92 -5.34 -1.08
C GLU A 130 -8.61 -4.46 0.14
N HIS A 131 -7.60 -4.83 0.94
CA HIS A 131 -7.18 -4.03 2.07
C HIS A 131 -6.70 -2.64 1.65
N LEU A 132 -5.90 -2.56 0.59
CA LEU A 132 -5.48 -1.28 0.03
C LEU A 132 -6.68 -0.45 -0.46
N ALA A 133 -7.62 -1.09 -1.17
CA ALA A 133 -8.80 -0.41 -1.67
C ALA A 133 -9.72 0.12 -0.54
N ASN A 134 -9.86 -0.64 0.54
CA ASN A 134 -10.56 -0.20 1.76
C ASN A 134 -9.92 1.04 2.38
N LEU A 135 -8.59 1.04 2.51
CA LEU A 135 -7.84 2.17 3.05
C LEU A 135 -8.01 3.41 2.17
N TYR A 136 -7.88 3.27 0.85
CA TYR A 136 -8.12 4.38 -0.07
C TYR A 136 -9.58 4.83 -0.10
N GLY A 137 -10.54 3.93 0.08
CA GLY A 137 -11.95 4.28 0.27
C GLY A 137 -12.15 5.18 1.48
N LEU A 138 -11.53 4.85 2.62
CA LEU A 138 -11.57 5.71 3.82
C LEU A 138 -10.88 7.06 3.59
N VAL A 139 -9.72 7.08 2.93
CA VAL A 139 -9.03 8.33 2.57
C VAL A 139 -9.91 9.20 1.69
N ARG A 140 -10.53 8.62 0.65
CA ARG A 140 -11.45 9.31 -0.25
C ARG A 140 -12.60 9.95 0.52
N ARG A 141 -13.28 9.19 1.40
CA ARG A 141 -14.36 9.70 2.25
C ARG A 141 -13.89 10.81 3.18
N SER A 142 -12.65 10.74 3.66
CA SER A 142 -12.06 11.75 4.55
C SER A 142 -11.76 13.04 3.80
N LEU A 143 -11.15 12.95 2.61
CA LEU A 143 -10.83 14.10 1.76
C LEU A 143 -12.07 14.80 1.21
N ALA A 144 -13.04 14.04 0.71
CA ALA A 144 -14.23 14.61 0.09
C ALA A 144 -15.12 15.36 1.09
N ALA A 145 -15.07 14.98 2.37
CA ALA A 145 -15.73 15.72 3.43
C ALA A 145 -15.21 17.14 3.61
N ASN A 146 -13.97 17.40 3.20
CA ASN A 146 -13.32 18.70 3.20
C ASN A 146 -13.32 19.35 1.80
N GLY A 147 -14.08 18.79 0.84
CA GLY A 147 -14.16 19.32 -0.52
C GLY A 147 -13.02 18.93 -1.46
N SER A 148 -12.16 17.98 -1.07
CA SER A 148 -11.08 17.48 -1.92
C SER A 148 -11.43 16.15 -2.59
N GLU A 149 -11.24 16.06 -3.91
CA GLU A 149 -11.36 14.81 -4.67
C GLU A 149 -10.05 14.03 -4.65
N LEU A 150 -10.13 12.72 -4.35
CA LEU A 150 -8.98 11.82 -4.42
C LEU A 150 -8.95 11.10 -5.78
N ILE A 151 -7.83 11.21 -6.47
CA ILE A 151 -7.52 10.47 -7.70
C ILE A 151 -6.32 9.55 -7.43
N CYS A 152 -6.53 8.25 -7.49
CA CYS A 152 -5.47 7.26 -7.34
C CYS A 152 -4.86 6.90 -8.70
N VAL A 153 -3.54 6.80 -8.73
CA VAL A 153 -2.79 6.43 -9.93
C VAL A 153 -1.85 5.27 -9.62
N PRO A 154 -2.35 4.03 -9.65
CA PRO A 154 -1.54 2.83 -9.44
C PRO A 154 -0.55 2.66 -10.60
N LEU A 155 0.74 2.53 -10.30
CA LEU A 155 1.77 2.23 -11.29
C LEU A 155 1.89 0.72 -11.50
N PRO A 156 1.76 0.24 -12.75
CA PRO A 156 2.00 -1.16 -13.09
C PRO A 156 3.36 -1.64 -12.59
N ARG A 157 3.51 -2.93 -12.28
CA ARG A 157 4.82 -3.47 -11.86
C ARG A 157 5.77 -3.57 -13.05
N LYS A 158 7.07 -3.38 -12.80
CA LYS A 158 8.13 -3.69 -13.78
C LYS A 158 8.04 -5.13 -14.30
N ALA A 159 7.70 -6.07 -13.40
CA ALA A 159 7.57 -7.48 -13.74
C ALA A 159 6.37 -7.80 -14.64
N SER A 160 5.30 -7.00 -14.59
CA SER A 160 4.11 -7.19 -15.43
C SER A 160 4.23 -6.48 -16.78
N THR A 161 4.94 -5.36 -16.81
CA THR A 161 5.11 -4.50 -18.01
C THR A 161 6.32 -4.90 -18.87
N CYS A 162 7.36 -5.45 -18.27
CA CYS A 162 8.58 -5.91 -18.96
C CYS A 162 8.70 -7.44 -18.88
N VAL A 163 7.59 -8.16 -19.10
CA VAL A 163 7.52 -9.62 -18.95
C VAL A 163 8.48 -10.35 -19.91
N GLU A 164 8.70 -9.80 -21.10
CA GLU A 164 9.63 -10.29 -22.10
C GLU A 164 11.10 -10.20 -21.66
N ARG A 165 11.41 -9.34 -20.68
CA ARG A 165 12.75 -9.21 -20.08
C ARG A 165 12.94 -10.13 -18.87
N LEU A 166 11.90 -10.80 -18.38
CA LEU A 166 12.04 -11.80 -17.32
C LEU A 166 12.72 -13.08 -17.82
N PRO A 167 13.40 -13.84 -16.94
CA PRO A 167 13.83 -15.20 -17.25
C PRO A 167 12.64 -16.09 -17.59
N ASP A 168 12.86 -17.06 -18.46
CA ASP A 168 11.84 -18.05 -18.79
C ASP A 168 11.44 -18.87 -17.55
N GLY A 169 10.15 -19.19 -17.43
CA GLY A 169 9.61 -19.98 -16.31
C GLY A 169 9.29 -19.20 -15.03
N ILE A 170 9.55 -17.89 -14.99
CA ILE A 170 9.09 -17.02 -13.89
C ILE A 170 7.71 -16.46 -14.23
N ASP A 171 6.72 -16.74 -13.38
CA ASP A 171 5.39 -16.13 -13.46
C ASP A 171 5.34 -14.85 -12.63
N PRO A 172 5.22 -13.66 -13.25
CA PRO A 172 5.07 -12.40 -12.52
C PRO A 172 3.64 -12.18 -12.00
N GLY A 173 2.68 -13.03 -12.37
CA GLY A 173 1.30 -12.90 -11.94
C GLY A 173 0.59 -11.70 -12.56
N LEU A 174 0.43 -11.72 -13.89
CA LEU A 174 -0.04 -10.58 -14.69
C LEU A 174 -1.45 -10.09 -14.33
N ASP A 175 -2.29 -10.94 -13.76
CA ASP A 175 -3.65 -10.64 -13.33
C ASP A 175 -3.73 -9.78 -12.06
N TYR A 176 -2.65 -9.68 -11.28
CA TYR A 176 -2.67 -8.94 -10.03
C TYR A 176 -2.82 -7.42 -10.21
N ASP A 177 -2.18 -6.83 -11.22
CA ASP A 177 -2.22 -5.38 -11.42
C ASP A 177 -3.65 -4.91 -11.76
N PRO A 178 -4.36 -5.55 -12.73
CA PRO A 178 -5.77 -5.29 -12.96
C PRO A 178 -6.66 -5.56 -11.74
N LEU A 179 -6.32 -6.52 -10.87
CA LEU A 179 -7.08 -6.77 -9.64
C LEU A 179 -7.02 -5.56 -8.69
N VAL A 180 -5.86 -4.93 -8.52
CA VAL A 180 -5.73 -3.71 -7.69
C VAL A 180 -6.54 -2.56 -8.26
N VAL A 181 -6.47 -2.31 -9.57
CA VAL A 181 -7.25 -1.26 -10.24
C VAL A 181 -8.76 -1.51 -10.07
N ARG A 182 -9.21 -2.74 -10.30
CA ARG A 182 -10.63 -3.11 -10.10
C ARG A 182 -11.07 -2.97 -8.65
N ALA A 183 -10.23 -3.34 -7.69
CA ALA A 183 -10.54 -3.20 -6.27
C ALA A 183 -10.79 -1.74 -5.90
N LEU A 184 -9.91 -0.81 -6.32
CA LEU A 184 -10.08 0.62 -6.10
C LEU A 184 -11.38 1.15 -6.72
N ARG A 185 -11.63 0.84 -8.00
CA ARG A 185 -12.86 1.25 -8.70
C ARG A 185 -14.13 0.71 -8.05
N ARG A 186 -14.10 -0.54 -7.54
CA ARG A 186 -15.22 -1.11 -6.78
C ARG A 186 -15.54 -0.35 -5.50
N ARG A 187 -14.57 0.38 -4.92
CA ARG A 187 -14.79 1.27 -3.77
C ARG A 187 -15.17 2.70 -4.19
N GLY A 188 -15.46 2.90 -5.48
CA GLY A 188 -15.73 4.22 -6.07
C GLY A 188 -14.52 5.15 -6.05
N VAL A 189 -13.30 4.64 -5.85
CA VAL A 189 -12.11 5.48 -5.90
C VAL A 189 -11.81 5.83 -7.35
N THR A 190 -11.81 7.12 -7.67
CA THR A 190 -11.38 7.63 -8.98
C THR A 190 -9.97 7.11 -9.26
N THR A 191 -9.83 6.25 -10.26
CA THR A 191 -8.59 5.50 -10.52
C THR A 191 -8.19 5.63 -11.98
N VAL A 192 -7.02 6.24 -12.20
CA VAL A 192 -6.38 6.34 -13.52
C VAL A 192 -5.57 5.07 -13.75
N ASP A 193 -5.97 4.28 -14.74
CA ASP A 193 -5.24 3.08 -15.15
C ASP A 193 -4.19 3.47 -16.20
N VAL A 194 -2.92 3.37 -15.83
CA VAL A 194 -1.80 3.77 -16.68
C VAL A 194 -1.39 2.65 -17.63
N ALA A 195 -1.72 1.39 -17.34
CA ALA A 195 -1.28 0.25 -18.15
C ALA A 195 -1.68 0.35 -19.64
N PRO A 196 -2.92 0.78 -20.00
CA PRO A 196 -3.28 0.98 -21.41
C PRO A 196 -2.41 2.00 -22.14
N ALA A 197 -1.92 3.03 -21.45
CA ALA A 197 -1.05 4.06 -22.04
C ALA A 197 0.38 3.56 -22.27
N TRP A 198 0.75 2.42 -21.69
CA TRP A 198 2.09 1.82 -21.81
C TRP A 198 2.13 0.63 -22.78
N ILE A 199 0.99 0.20 -23.34
CA ILE A 199 0.92 -1.00 -24.18
C ILE A 199 1.80 -0.91 -25.44
N GLU A 200 1.99 0.30 -25.96
CA GLU A 200 2.81 0.57 -27.15
C GLU A 200 4.27 0.92 -26.82
N LEU A 201 4.62 1.03 -25.54
CA LEU A 201 5.98 1.35 -25.11
C LEU A 201 6.82 0.07 -25.06
N THR A 202 8.08 0.14 -25.48
CA THR A 202 9.03 -0.95 -25.27
C THR A 202 9.38 -1.08 -23.77
N PRO A 203 9.98 -2.21 -23.32
CA PRO A 203 10.49 -2.33 -21.97
C PRO A 203 11.38 -1.16 -21.55
N GLU A 204 12.33 -0.77 -22.40
CA GLU A 204 13.26 0.32 -22.14
C GLU A 204 12.57 1.70 -22.03
N GLU A 205 11.42 1.86 -22.69
CA GLU A 205 10.58 3.06 -22.61
C GLU A 205 9.66 3.06 -21.40
N THR A 206 9.39 1.89 -20.80
CA THR A 206 8.59 1.75 -19.58
C THR A 206 9.43 1.82 -18.30
N TYR A 207 10.53 1.06 -18.24
CA TYR A 207 11.39 0.93 -17.06
C TYR A 207 12.88 1.00 -17.38
N LEU A 208 13.64 1.45 -16.39
CA LEU A 208 15.09 1.44 -16.45
C LEU A 208 15.63 0.02 -16.19
N PRO A 209 16.57 -0.52 -17.00
CA PRO A 209 17.04 -1.90 -16.85
C PRO A 209 17.65 -2.21 -15.47
N PHE A 210 18.49 -1.31 -14.95
CA PHE A 210 19.24 -1.46 -13.70
C PHE A 210 18.65 -0.67 -12.52
N ASP A 211 17.40 -0.25 -12.64
CA ASP A 211 16.69 0.49 -11.59
C ASP A 211 15.27 -0.09 -11.41
N SER A 212 14.65 0.24 -10.28
CA SER A 212 13.27 -0.15 -9.99
C SER A 212 12.24 0.85 -10.51
N HIS A 213 12.68 2.04 -10.96
CA HIS A 213 11.82 3.12 -11.42
C HIS A 213 11.59 3.10 -12.94
N TRP A 214 10.52 3.77 -13.34
CA TRP A 214 10.12 3.96 -14.73
C TRP A 214 11.08 4.84 -15.54
N ALA A 215 11.05 4.68 -16.85
CA ALA A 215 11.77 5.53 -17.80
C ALA A 215 11.01 6.83 -18.09
N PHE A 216 11.64 7.75 -18.86
CA PHE A 216 11.02 9.03 -19.21
C PHE A 216 9.75 8.92 -20.08
N PRO A 217 9.71 8.07 -21.13
CA PRO A 217 8.50 7.93 -21.95
C PRO A 217 7.28 7.45 -21.16
N ALA A 218 7.46 6.48 -20.26
CA ALA A 218 6.40 6.05 -19.33
C ALA A 218 5.84 7.17 -18.46
N ARG A 219 6.67 8.12 -18.02
CA ARG A 219 6.23 9.29 -17.25
C ARG A 219 5.39 10.26 -18.08
N LEU A 220 5.76 10.46 -19.35
CA LEU A 220 4.94 11.24 -20.29
C LEU A 220 3.59 10.56 -20.55
N ALA A 221 3.58 9.23 -20.72
CA ALA A 221 2.36 8.46 -20.86
C ALA A 221 1.49 8.51 -19.59
N TYR A 222 2.11 8.49 -18.41
CA TYR A 222 1.45 8.63 -17.11
C TYR A 222 0.69 9.96 -16.98
N VAL A 223 1.32 11.10 -17.27
CA VAL A 223 0.63 12.40 -17.15
C VAL A 223 -0.48 12.57 -18.20
N LYS A 224 -0.29 12.02 -19.41
CA LYS A 224 -1.35 11.97 -20.44
C LYS A 224 -2.53 11.07 -20.04
N ALA A 225 -2.26 9.95 -19.39
CA ALA A 225 -3.30 9.07 -18.85
C ALA A 225 -4.11 9.80 -17.77
N ILE A 226 -3.45 10.56 -16.89
CA ILE A 226 -4.13 11.39 -15.89
C ILE A 226 -5.03 12.42 -16.55
N ARG A 227 -4.51 13.20 -17.51
CA ARG A 227 -5.29 14.22 -18.22
C ARG A 227 -6.51 13.65 -18.94
N SER A 228 -6.37 12.48 -19.55
CA SER A 228 -7.44 11.86 -20.35
C SER A 228 -8.51 11.15 -19.50
N GLN A 229 -8.14 10.55 -18.38
CA GLN A 229 -9.05 9.74 -17.56
C GLN A 229 -9.62 10.48 -16.35
N ALA A 230 -8.90 11.45 -15.77
CA ALA A 230 -9.36 12.24 -14.63
C ALA A 230 -9.92 13.59 -15.12
N THR A 231 -11.07 13.55 -15.80
CA THR A 231 -11.68 14.71 -16.46
C THR A 231 -12.16 15.82 -15.51
N SER A 232 -12.23 15.55 -14.20
CA SER A 232 -12.54 16.52 -13.16
C SER A 232 -11.37 17.48 -12.87
N LEU A 233 -10.14 17.11 -13.22
CA LEU A 233 -8.95 17.91 -12.95
C LEU A 233 -9.00 19.26 -13.67
N PRO A 234 -8.49 20.33 -13.03
CA PRO A 234 -8.37 21.63 -13.67
C PRO A 234 -7.38 21.54 -14.84
N THR A 235 -7.77 22.10 -15.98
CA THR A 235 -6.89 22.22 -17.14
C THR A 235 -6.85 23.65 -17.67
N ASN A 236 -5.67 24.09 -18.10
CA ASN A 236 -5.44 25.42 -18.68
C ASN A 236 -5.83 26.58 -17.74
N THR A 237 -5.62 26.41 -16.43
CA THR A 237 -5.90 27.42 -15.41
C THR A 237 -4.71 28.34 -15.17
N SER A 238 -3.50 27.93 -15.53
CA SER A 238 -2.29 28.74 -15.45
C SER A 238 -1.30 28.34 -16.54
N PRO A 239 -0.69 29.29 -17.28
CA PRO A 239 0.35 28.95 -18.24
C PRO A 239 1.58 28.42 -17.49
N ILE A 240 1.95 27.17 -17.74
CA ILE A 240 3.11 26.52 -17.12
C ILE A 240 4.05 26.05 -18.22
N GLU A 241 5.29 26.51 -18.17
CA GLU A 241 6.37 26.04 -19.02
C GLU A 241 7.40 25.28 -18.19
N ILE A 242 8.12 24.35 -18.83
CA ILE A 242 9.22 23.62 -18.20
C ILE A 242 10.52 23.89 -18.95
N ARG A 243 11.62 23.80 -18.23
CA ARG A 243 12.97 23.81 -18.77
C ARG A 243 13.66 22.50 -18.42
N GLU A 244 14.29 21.88 -19.42
CA GLU A 244 15.19 20.75 -19.22
C GLU A 244 16.54 21.23 -18.67
N LEU A 245 17.02 20.54 -17.65
CA LEU A 245 18.32 20.73 -17.01
C LEU A 245 19.21 19.50 -17.28
N ASP A 246 20.44 19.53 -16.77
CA ASP A 246 21.41 18.44 -16.90
C ASP A 246 20.82 17.09 -16.49
N GLU A 247 21.12 16.07 -17.29
CA GLU A 247 20.57 14.73 -17.08
C GLU A 247 21.08 14.09 -15.79
N ARG A 248 20.22 13.29 -15.15
CA ARG A 248 20.58 12.49 -13.98
C ARG A 248 20.62 11.01 -14.30
N THR A 249 21.54 10.31 -13.63
CA THR A 249 21.82 8.89 -13.80
C THR A 249 21.11 8.07 -12.73
N TYR A 250 20.52 6.92 -13.12
CA TYR A 250 19.69 6.09 -12.24
C TYR A 250 20.04 4.59 -12.39
N GLN A 251 20.57 3.99 -11.33
CA GLN A 251 20.99 2.59 -11.30
C GLN A 251 20.86 1.98 -9.87
N SER A 252 19.74 2.26 -9.20
CA SER A 252 19.57 1.90 -7.78
C SER A 252 19.44 0.41 -7.51
N SER A 253 19.12 -0.42 -8.50
CA SER A 253 18.98 -1.87 -8.31
C SER A 253 20.33 -2.60 -8.22
N LEU A 254 21.40 -2.03 -8.78
CA LEU A 254 22.75 -2.61 -8.74
C LEU A 254 23.26 -2.84 -7.32
N ARG A 255 22.90 -1.97 -6.37
CA ARG A 255 23.29 -2.13 -4.96
C ARG A 255 22.77 -3.44 -4.35
N PHE A 256 21.58 -3.89 -4.76
CA PHE A 256 21.00 -5.15 -4.27
C PHE A 256 21.71 -6.37 -4.86
N ALA A 257 22.40 -6.19 -5.98
CA ALA A 257 23.29 -7.19 -6.54
C ALA A 257 24.74 -7.08 -6.02
N GLY A 258 25.03 -6.16 -5.10
CA GLY A 258 26.36 -5.98 -4.52
C GLY A 258 27.27 -5.01 -5.28
N VAL A 259 26.72 -4.20 -6.18
CA VAL A 259 27.45 -3.15 -6.91
C VAL A 259 27.00 -1.78 -6.41
N ASP A 260 27.82 -1.16 -5.55
CA ASP A 260 27.52 0.16 -4.99
C ASP A 260 27.65 1.27 -6.03
N ARG A 261 26.77 2.30 -5.95
CA ARG A 261 26.71 3.42 -6.90
C ARG A 261 28.04 4.20 -7.04
N GLY A 262 28.84 4.26 -5.98
CA GLY A 262 30.13 4.94 -5.97
C GLY A 262 31.32 4.07 -6.36
N HIS A 263 31.10 2.79 -6.65
CA HIS A 263 32.17 1.85 -6.97
C HIS A 263 32.48 1.85 -8.49
N PRO A 264 33.74 1.78 -8.95
CA PRO A 264 34.06 1.81 -10.39
C PRO A 264 33.50 0.62 -11.19
N ALA A 265 33.13 -0.47 -10.52
CA ALA A 265 32.40 -1.58 -11.14
C ALA A 265 31.03 -1.15 -11.72
N ASN A 266 30.49 -0.03 -11.25
CA ASN A 266 29.26 0.56 -11.76
C ASN A 266 29.41 1.02 -13.23
N ASP A 267 30.62 1.41 -13.65
CA ASP A 267 30.92 1.86 -15.01
C ASP A 267 30.83 0.74 -16.06
N TRP A 268 30.65 -0.52 -15.63
CA TRP A 268 30.44 -1.67 -16.51
C TRP A 268 29.00 -1.77 -17.05
N PHE A 269 28.10 -0.96 -16.49
CA PHE A 269 26.70 -0.93 -16.85
C PHE A 269 26.38 0.36 -17.58
N GLU A 270 25.63 0.25 -18.67
CA GLU A 270 25.20 1.41 -19.43
C GLU A 270 24.35 2.33 -18.54
N VAL A 271 24.75 3.59 -18.51
CA VAL A 271 24.10 4.59 -17.69
C VAL A 271 22.91 5.11 -18.47
N VAL A 272 21.71 4.78 -18.00
CA VAL A 272 20.49 5.42 -18.49
C VAL A 272 20.31 6.73 -17.75
N SER A 273 20.30 7.81 -18.51
CA SER A 273 20.10 9.16 -18.03
C SER A 273 18.64 9.58 -18.25
N SER A 274 18.16 10.50 -17.43
CA SER A 274 16.86 11.14 -17.58
C SER A 274 17.02 12.65 -17.45
N PRO A 275 16.30 13.45 -18.25
CA PRO A 275 16.30 14.89 -18.08
C PRO A 275 15.79 15.25 -16.68
N ALA A 276 16.46 16.22 -16.06
CA ALA A 276 15.93 16.92 -14.90
C ALA A 276 15.05 18.07 -15.38
N LEU A 277 13.96 18.36 -14.68
CA LEU A 277 12.99 19.37 -15.10
C LEU A 277 12.80 20.44 -14.03
N GLU A 278 12.55 21.67 -14.47
CA GLU A 278 12.24 22.81 -13.61
C GLU A 278 11.05 23.59 -14.20
N LEU A 279 10.15 24.07 -13.34
CA LEU A 279 9.07 24.97 -13.77
C LEU A 279 9.58 26.39 -14.03
N LEU A 280 9.01 27.03 -15.04
CA LEU A 280 9.25 28.45 -15.34
C LEU A 280 8.07 29.33 -14.85
N PRO A 281 8.36 30.54 -14.34
CA PRO A 281 9.70 31.10 -14.09
C PRO A 281 10.43 30.41 -12.93
N PRO A 282 11.79 30.47 -12.88
CA PRO A 282 12.55 29.89 -11.78
C PRO A 282 12.06 30.39 -10.42
N GLY A 283 11.92 29.48 -9.46
CA GLY A 283 11.35 29.77 -8.13
C GLY A 283 9.83 29.58 -8.01
N LEU A 284 9.11 29.33 -9.11
CA LEU A 284 7.67 29.05 -9.07
C LEU A 284 7.34 27.85 -8.18
N GLU A 285 8.13 26.78 -8.26
CA GLU A 285 7.95 25.60 -7.39
C GLU A 285 8.04 25.95 -5.90
N GLN A 286 9.02 26.78 -5.52
CA GLN A 286 9.19 27.22 -4.14
C GLN A 286 8.03 28.09 -3.66
N GLN A 287 7.46 28.92 -4.52
CA GLN A 287 6.28 29.75 -4.21
C GLN A 287 5.02 28.91 -4.03
N ILE A 288 4.87 27.83 -4.82
CA ILE A 288 3.77 26.87 -4.68
C ILE A 288 3.93 26.09 -3.36
N ASP A 289 5.12 25.53 -3.10
CA ASP A 289 5.38 24.70 -1.93
C ASP A 289 5.33 25.51 -0.61
N SER A 290 5.72 26.79 -0.65
CA SER A 290 5.58 27.72 0.48
C SER A 290 4.14 28.22 0.67
N ARG A 291 3.25 27.90 -0.29
CA ARG A 291 1.85 28.38 -0.38
C ARG A 291 1.72 29.89 -0.47
N GLU A 292 2.76 30.58 -0.94
CA GLU A 292 2.67 31.98 -1.36
C GLU A 292 1.70 32.11 -2.54
N ILE A 293 1.73 31.12 -3.44
CA ILE A 293 0.78 30.94 -4.52
C ILE A 293 -0.01 29.66 -4.24
N GLY A 294 -1.34 29.75 -4.18
CA GLY A 294 -2.21 28.59 -3.98
C GLY A 294 -2.05 27.55 -5.10
N SER A 295 -2.04 26.27 -4.72
CA SER A 295 -2.09 25.13 -5.62
C SER A 295 -3.54 24.68 -5.85
N GLU A 296 -3.80 24.11 -7.02
CA GLU A 296 -5.09 23.50 -7.35
C GLU A 296 -5.05 21.99 -7.15
N ILE A 297 -3.84 21.42 -7.24
CA ILE A 297 -3.60 19.99 -7.17
C ILE A 297 -2.51 19.76 -6.12
N LEU A 298 -2.77 18.81 -5.22
CA LEU A 298 -1.75 18.20 -4.36
C LEU A 298 -1.35 16.86 -4.95
N HIS A 299 -0.12 16.73 -5.43
CA HIS A 299 0.44 15.48 -5.87
C HIS A 299 1.18 14.81 -4.72
N VAL A 300 0.82 13.57 -4.41
CA VAL A 300 1.44 12.75 -3.39
C VAL A 300 1.85 11.43 -4.01
N GLY A 301 3.12 11.08 -3.86
CA GLY A 301 3.63 9.82 -4.35
C GLY A 301 4.81 9.29 -3.55
N THR A 302 5.51 8.38 -4.21
CA THR A 302 6.68 7.69 -3.69
C THR A 302 7.96 8.26 -4.33
N SER A 303 9.04 7.48 -4.33
CA SER A 303 10.25 7.81 -5.08
C SER A 303 10.03 7.85 -6.60
N PHE A 304 8.98 7.21 -7.12
CA PHE A 304 8.59 7.31 -8.53
C PHE A 304 8.22 8.73 -8.94
N SER A 305 7.65 9.49 -8.02
CA SER A 305 7.29 10.90 -8.22
C SER A 305 8.39 11.85 -7.76
N ALA A 306 8.87 11.69 -6.52
CA ALA A 306 9.78 12.62 -5.87
C ALA A 306 11.15 12.75 -6.55
N LEU A 307 11.64 11.68 -7.19
CA LEU A 307 12.98 11.65 -7.80
C LEU A 307 12.99 11.88 -9.32
N PHE A 308 11.81 12.01 -9.93
CA PHE A 308 11.65 12.00 -11.40
C PHE A 308 10.81 13.16 -11.95
N TRP A 309 10.70 14.25 -11.18
CA TRP A 309 10.08 15.52 -11.56
C TRP A 309 8.66 15.38 -12.15
N VAL A 310 7.89 14.43 -11.61
CA VAL A 310 6.51 14.19 -12.07
C VAL A 310 5.63 15.43 -11.86
N ARG A 311 5.90 16.24 -10.81
CA ARG A 311 5.27 17.55 -10.62
C ARG A 311 5.36 18.42 -11.87
N ALA A 312 6.56 18.55 -12.44
CA ALA A 312 6.79 19.43 -13.58
C ALA A 312 6.01 18.97 -14.81
N LEU A 313 6.04 17.67 -15.08
CA LEU A 313 5.28 17.05 -16.16
C LEU A 313 3.77 17.19 -15.96
N LEU A 314 3.27 16.98 -14.75
CA LEU A 314 1.84 17.16 -14.42
C LEU A 314 1.41 18.61 -14.61
N ALA A 315 2.17 19.56 -14.07
CA ALA A 315 1.85 20.98 -14.16
C ALA A 315 1.86 21.47 -15.62
N GLN A 316 2.78 20.97 -16.44
CA GLN A 316 2.80 21.27 -17.87
C GLN A 316 1.64 20.60 -18.61
N GLU A 317 1.39 19.31 -18.39
CA GLU A 317 0.36 18.57 -19.12
C GLU A 317 -1.05 19.10 -18.80
N LEU A 318 -1.29 19.45 -17.54
CA LEU A 318 -2.56 20.01 -17.09
C LEU A 318 -2.63 21.54 -17.26
N GLN A 319 -1.50 22.23 -17.43
CA GLN A 319 -1.44 23.71 -17.38
C GLN A 319 -2.13 24.23 -16.10
N ALA A 320 -1.71 23.67 -14.96
CA ALA A 320 -2.29 23.92 -13.65
C ALA A 320 -1.21 23.89 -12.56
N ARG A 321 -1.45 24.57 -11.43
CA ARG A 321 -0.47 24.62 -10.32
C ARG A 321 -0.55 23.35 -9.48
N VAL A 322 0.57 22.63 -9.44
CA VAL A 322 0.72 21.35 -8.72
C VAL A 322 1.72 21.53 -7.57
N GLU A 323 1.26 21.32 -6.35
CA GLU A 323 2.11 21.16 -5.17
C GLU A 323 2.59 19.71 -5.10
N ASP A 324 3.88 19.47 -4.82
CA ASP A 324 4.42 18.13 -4.68
C ASP A 324 4.72 17.81 -3.22
N ALA A 325 4.13 16.72 -2.74
CA ALA A 325 4.37 16.20 -1.41
C ALA A 325 4.74 14.70 -1.45
N SER A 326 5.30 14.26 -2.57
CA SER A 326 5.85 12.92 -2.75
C SER A 326 7.07 12.68 -1.84
N GLN A 327 7.16 11.50 -1.23
CA GLN A 327 8.25 11.16 -0.30
C GLN A 327 8.96 9.88 -0.74
N PRO A 328 10.29 9.91 -0.97
CA PRO A 328 11.03 8.73 -1.38
C PRO A 328 11.12 7.70 -0.24
N GLY A 329 10.96 6.43 -0.58
CA GLY A 329 11.10 5.32 0.39
C GLY A 329 9.94 5.15 1.37
N GLN A 330 8.85 5.90 1.21
CA GLN A 330 7.64 5.77 2.03
C GLN A 330 6.54 5.01 1.30
N MET A 331 5.64 4.39 2.07
CA MET A 331 4.36 3.91 1.55
C MET A 331 3.46 5.11 1.21
N PRO A 332 2.63 5.05 0.16
CA PRO A 332 1.87 6.19 -0.37
C PRO A 332 0.92 6.81 0.66
N LEU A 333 0.24 5.96 1.44
CA LEU A 333 -0.68 6.41 2.49
C LEU A 333 0.06 7.09 3.66
N ILE A 334 1.35 6.77 3.87
CA ILE A 334 2.20 7.46 4.85
C ILE A 334 2.64 8.82 4.29
N SER A 335 3.08 8.90 3.02
CA SER A 335 3.37 10.17 2.35
C SER A 335 2.16 11.12 2.39
N LEU A 336 0.97 10.56 2.17
CA LEU A 336 -0.29 11.28 2.20
C LEU A 336 -0.61 11.78 3.61
N GLN A 337 -0.53 10.91 4.61
CA GLN A 337 -0.74 11.28 6.01
C GLN A 337 0.23 12.39 6.45
N ASN A 338 1.53 12.23 6.21
CA ASN A 338 2.56 13.19 6.64
C ASN A 338 2.30 14.59 6.04
N THR A 339 1.67 14.63 4.87
CA THR A 339 1.34 15.86 4.15
C THR A 339 0.03 16.47 4.64
N ILE A 340 -0.99 15.64 4.87
CA ILE A 340 -2.34 16.08 5.23
C ILE A 340 -2.41 16.45 6.70
N LEU A 341 -1.87 15.64 7.62
CA LEU A 341 -1.98 15.84 9.08
C LEU A 341 -1.58 17.24 9.59
N PRO A 342 -0.52 17.87 9.09
CA PRO A 342 -0.12 19.20 9.55
C PRO A 342 -0.98 20.35 9.00
N ARG A 343 -1.88 20.09 8.06
CA ARG A 343 -2.68 21.10 7.35
C ARG A 343 -4.01 21.39 8.05
N SER A 344 -4.53 22.60 7.89
CA SER A 344 -5.98 22.80 8.11
C SER A 344 -6.76 22.14 6.97
N PRO A 345 -7.97 21.61 7.20
CA PRO A 345 -8.80 21.04 6.14
C PRO A 345 -8.95 21.95 4.93
N ASP A 346 -9.21 23.25 5.16
CA ASP A 346 -9.40 24.26 4.10
C ASP A 346 -8.12 24.60 3.31
N SER A 347 -6.95 24.12 3.75
CA SER A 347 -5.67 24.32 3.05
C SER A 347 -5.26 23.14 2.18
N ILE A 348 -6.07 22.09 2.13
CA ILE A 348 -5.88 20.97 1.22
C ILE A 348 -6.44 21.38 -0.15
N PRO A 349 -5.65 21.29 -1.25
CA PRO A 349 -6.16 21.58 -2.58
C PRO A 349 -7.41 20.76 -2.95
N PRO A 350 -8.27 21.27 -3.85
CA PRO A 350 -9.50 20.59 -4.24
C PRO A 350 -9.26 19.24 -4.93
N PHE A 351 -8.05 18.99 -5.45
CA PHE A 351 -7.69 17.71 -6.06
C PHE A 351 -6.44 17.14 -5.41
N VAL A 352 -6.48 15.85 -5.08
CA VAL A 352 -5.34 15.10 -4.54
C VAL A 352 -5.05 13.93 -5.46
N ILE A 353 -3.90 13.97 -6.14
CA ILE A 353 -3.42 12.87 -6.97
C ILE A 353 -2.48 12.01 -6.12
N SER A 354 -2.86 10.75 -5.86
CA SER A 354 -2.05 9.78 -5.13
C SER A 354 -1.44 8.74 -6.07
N GLU A 355 -0.17 8.90 -6.38
CA GLU A 355 0.66 7.91 -7.06
C GLU A 355 1.09 6.81 -6.09
N PHE A 356 1.01 5.55 -6.54
CA PHE A 356 1.69 4.47 -5.84
C PHE A 356 2.03 3.29 -6.74
N PRO A 357 3.13 2.59 -6.51
CA PRO A 357 3.45 1.41 -7.29
C PRO A 357 2.74 0.15 -6.75
N ILE A 358 2.14 -0.64 -7.65
CA ILE A 358 1.27 -1.78 -7.30
C ILE A 358 1.96 -2.86 -6.45
N HIS A 359 3.30 -2.99 -6.53
CA HIS A 359 4.04 -3.94 -5.70
C HIS A 359 3.93 -3.67 -4.19
N GLN A 360 3.42 -2.51 -3.78
CA GLN A 360 3.15 -2.18 -2.39
C GLN A 360 1.79 -2.67 -1.89
N ALA A 361 0.84 -3.00 -2.78
CA ALA A 361 -0.48 -3.49 -2.39
C ALA A 361 -0.44 -4.81 -1.59
N PRO A 362 0.38 -5.83 -1.95
CA PRO A 362 0.52 -7.05 -1.15
C PRO A 362 1.11 -6.78 0.24
N MET A 363 1.95 -5.75 0.37
CA MET A 363 2.56 -5.36 1.66
C MET A 363 1.55 -4.77 2.64
N ILE A 364 0.33 -4.48 2.17
CA ILE A 364 -0.79 -4.06 2.99
C ILE A 364 -1.58 -5.31 3.36
N SER A 365 -1.15 -5.93 4.44
CA SER A 365 -1.85 -7.06 5.04
C SER A 365 -2.53 -6.62 6.33
N ARG A 366 -3.28 -7.56 6.91
CA ARG A 366 -3.61 -7.49 8.33
C ARG A 366 -2.30 -7.40 9.11
N GLY A 367 -2.23 -6.46 10.05
CA GLY A 367 -1.01 -6.19 10.82
C GLY A 367 -0.13 -5.09 10.25
N SER A 368 -0.45 -4.48 9.10
CA SER A 368 0.24 -3.29 8.57
C SER A 368 -0.07 -2.03 9.39
N GLY A 369 0.25 -2.09 10.68
CA GLY A 369 -0.09 -1.10 11.69
C GLY A 369 0.35 0.32 11.35
N PRO A 370 1.55 0.58 10.79
CA PRO A 370 1.94 1.92 10.37
C PRO A 370 0.98 2.53 9.33
N THR A 371 0.65 1.79 8.27
CA THR A 371 -0.25 2.24 7.20
C THR A 371 -1.68 2.45 7.70
N ILE A 372 -2.20 1.52 8.52
CA ILE A 372 -3.55 1.64 9.06
C ILE A 372 -3.63 2.83 10.03
N ARG A 373 -2.63 2.99 10.92
CA ARG A 373 -2.54 4.17 11.80
C ARG A 373 -2.46 5.47 10.99
N ALA A 374 -1.78 5.44 9.84
CA ALA A 374 -1.69 6.59 8.97
C ALA A 374 -3.05 7.07 8.49
N VAL A 375 -3.86 6.13 7.97
CA VAL A 375 -5.19 6.42 7.47
C VAL A 375 -6.16 6.83 8.57
N LEU A 376 -6.08 6.18 9.74
CA LEU A 376 -6.92 6.55 10.89
C LEU A 376 -6.57 7.93 11.45
N GLY A 377 -5.30 8.34 11.35
CA GLY A 377 -4.88 9.72 11.60
C GLY A 377 -5.60 10.71 10.69
N MET A 378 -5.65 10.44 9.38
CA MET A 378 -6.35 11.30 8.41
C MET A 378 -7.86 11.36 8.65
N ALA A 379 -8.49 10.23 8.96
CA ALA A 379 -9.91 10.18 9.30
C ALA A 379 -10.23 11.04 10.53
N ARG A 380 -9.37 10.98 11.55
CA ARG A 380 -9.49 11.79 12.76
C ARG A 380 -9.39 13.29 12.45
N GLN A 381 -8.44 13.70 11.61
CA GLN A 381 -8.28 15.11 11.23
C GLN A 381 -9.46 15.62 10.40
N SER A 382 -10.10 14.75 9.63
CA SER A 382 -11.28 15.07 8.83
C SER A 382 -12.57 15.04 9.65
N ASN A 383 -12.48 15.26 10.96
CA ASN A 383 -13.58 15.31 11.91
C ASN A 383 -14.60 14.17 11.78
N TYR A 384 -14.13 12.92 11.56
CA TYR A 384 -15.02 11.77 11.40
C TYR A 384 -16.06 11.66 12.52
N LEU A 385 -15.67 11.94 13.77
CA LEU A 385 -16.57 11.95 14.92
C LEU A 385 -17.75 12.94 14.75
N GLU A 386 -17.50 14.13 14.22
CA GLU A 386 -18.52 15.17 14.06
C GLU A 386 -19.45 14.89 12.88
N ARG A 387 -18.97 14.08 11.92
CA ARG A 387 -19.69 13.68 10.71
C ARG A 387 -20.30 12.29 10.80
N ALA A 388 -20.29 11.67 11.96
CA ALA A 388 -20.84 10.34 12.14
C ALA A 388 -22.19 10.41 12.89
N SER A 389 -23.21 9.79 12.31
CA SER A 389 -24.50 9.54 12.95
C SER A 389 -24.54 8.16 13.56
N GLU A 390 -25.27 8.01 14.66
CA GLU A 390 -25.46 6.73 15.32
C GLU A 390 -26.38 5.83 14.51
N VAL A 391 -25.95 4.58 14.30
CA VAL A 391 -26.82 3.52 13.79
C VAL A 391 -27.69 3.06 14.97
N LEU A 392 -29.01 2.99 14.78
CA LEU A 392 -29.93 2.66 15.86
C LEU A 392 -29.54 1.32 16.54
N ASP A 393 -29.47 1.35 17.87
CA ASP A 393 -28.98 0.25 18.71
C ASP A 393 -29.78 -1.06 18.54
N ASP A 394 -31.03 -0.99 18.09
CA ASP A 394 -31.90 -2.14 17.90
C ASP A 394 -31.57 -2.98 16.66
N TYR A 395 -30.71 -2.47 15.77
CA TYR A 395 -30.29 -3.18 14.57
C TYR A 395 -29.07 -4.09 14.74
N LEU A 396 -28.32 -3.92 15.82
CA LEU A 396 -27.07 -4.63 16.05
C LEU A 396 -27.15 -5.42 17.35
N ALA A 397 -26.44 -6.54 17.40
CA ALA A 397 -26.23 -7.20 18.67
C ALA A 397 -25.40 -6.27 19.58
N ALA A 398 -25.83 -6.10 20.83
CA ALA A 398 -25.04 -5.42 21.83
C ALA A 398 -23.62 -6.02 21.89
N PRO A 399 -22.57 -5.20 22.07
CA PRO A 399 -21.22 -5.72 22.19
C PRO A 399 -21.13 -6.68 23.37
N HIS A 400 -20.27 -7.68 23.25
CA HIS A 400 -19.93 -8.53 24.39
C HIS A 400 -19.18 -7.69 25.43
N VAL A 401 -19.66 -7.71 26.67
CA VAL A 401 -19.03 -7.00 27.81
C VAL A 401 -18.30 -8.01 28.68
N GLY A 402 -16.97 -7.93 28.66
CA GLY A 402 -16.08 -8.75 29.49
C GLY A 402 -15.88 -8.19 30.90
N LYS A 403 -15.14 -8.92 31.74
CA LYS A 403 -14.68 -8.38 33.03
C LYS A 403 -13.45 -7.48 32.81
N PRO A 404 -13.35 -6.31 33.47
CA PRO A 404 -12.20 -5.43 33.30
C PRO A 404 -10.91 -6.14 33.73
N ARG A 405 -9.99 -6.32 32.79
CA ARG A 405 -8.65 -6.89 33.02
C ARG A 405 -7.69 -6.27 32.01
N VAL A 406 -6.49 -5.91 32.45
CA VAL A 406 -5.46 -5.37 31.56
C VAL A 406 -5.18 -6.37 30.43
N GLY A 407 -5.19 -5.89 29.19
CA GLY A 407 -4.91 -6.68 28.00
C GLY A 407 -6.05 -7.60 27.53
N GLN A 408 -7.19 -7.68 28.24
CA GLN A 408 -8.34 -8.46 27.79
C GLN A 408 -9.46 -7.58 27.22
N PRO A 409 -10.22 -8.06 26.22
CA PRO A 409 -11.39 -7.34 25.72
C PRO A 409 -12.40 -7.01 26.82
N LEU A 410 -12.63 -5.71 27.06
CA LEU A 410 -13.74 -5.23 27.87
C LEU A 410 -15.02 -5.14 27.03
N LEU A 411 -14.91 -4.62 25.81
CA LEU A 411 -15.99 -4.55 24.84
C LEU A 411 -15.54 -5.26 23.57
N SER A 412 -16.38 -6.09 22.97
CA SER A 412 -16.08 -6.66 21.66
C SER A 412 -17.30 -6.89 20.77
N TYR A 413 -17.09 -6.61 19.48
CA TYR A 413 -17.94 -7.00 18.38
C TYR A 413 -17.28 -8.20 17.70
N GLY A 414 -17.90 -9.38 17.81
CA GLY A 414 -17.40 -10.60 17.21
C GLY A 414 -17.57 -10.62 15.69
N ALA A 415 -16.92 -11.56 15.02
CA ALA A 415 -17.05 -11.70 13.58
C ALA A 415 -18.50 -11.88 13.10
N GLY A 416 -18.82 -11.16 12.03
CA GLY A 416 -20.16 -11.10 11.45
C GLY A 416 -21.20 -10.29 12.23
N SER A 417 -20.82 -9.57 13.29
CA SER A 417 -21.73 -8.69 14.04
C SER A 417 -21.93 -7.31 13.38
N ILE A 418 -21.05 -6.93 12.46
CA ILE A 418 -21.13 -5.70 11.67
C ILE A 418 -20.94 -6.07 10.21
N LEU A 419 -21.96 -5.82 9.37
CA LEU A 419 -21.90 -6.09 7.94
C LEU A 419 -21.67 -4.77 7.21
N SER A 420 -20.47 -4.59 6.64
CA SER A 420 -20.09 -3.37 5.96
C SER A 420 -19.15 -3.63 4.77
N SER A 421 -19.13 -2.71 3.80
CA SER A 421 -18.09 -2.67 2.76
C SER A 421 -16.69 -2.59 3.38
N GLY A 422 -16.51 -1.92 4.52
CA GLY A 422 -15.20 -1.85 5.17
C GLY A 422 -14.25 -0.81 4.57
N ASP A 423 -14.79 0.25 4.01
CA ASP A 423 -14.07 1.41 3.47
C ASP A 423 -14.26 2.65 4.37
N GLY A 424 -14.51 2.43 5.65
CA GLY A 424 -14.72 3.48 6.64
C GLY A 424 -16.12 4.09 6.68
N ILE A 425 -17.09 3.58 5.90
CA ILE A 425 -18.51 3.98 5.98
C ILE A 425 -19.14 3.73 7.36
N VAL A 426 -18.62 2.71 8.08
CA VAL A 426 -19.00 2.40 9.46
C VAL A 426 -17.79 2.62 10.35
N GLY A 427 -18.02 3.12 11.55
CA GLY A 427 -17.05 3.17 12.63
C GLY A 427 -17.67 2.80 13.96
N ILE A 428 -16.84 2.79 15.00
CA ILE A 428 -17.28 2.67 16.38
C ILE A 428 -16.89 3.93 17.13
N ARG A 429 -17.87 4.59 17.72
CA ARG A 429 -17.68 5.68 18.68
C ARG A 429 -17.61 5.09 20.08
N PHE A 430 -16.54 5.39 20.80
CA PHE A 430 -16.41 5.13 22.22
C PHE A 430 -16.57 6.42 23.00
N ASP A 431 -17.48 6.40 23.96
CA ASP A 431 -17.73 7.48 24.91
C ASP A 431 -17.18 7.03 26.27
N PHE A 432 -16.06 7.65 26.66
CA PHE A 432 -15.34 7.43 27.91
C PHE A 432 -15.78 8.45 28.95
N ASP A 433 -15.98 8.01 30.19
CA ASP A 433 -16.26 8.86 31.35
C ASP A 433 -15.53 8.32 32.58
N GLY A 434 -14.49 9.01 33.03
CA GLY A 434 -13.61 8.55 34.10
C GLY A 434 -12.97 9.69 34.90
N GLU A 435 -12.63 9.40 36.15
CA GLU A 435 -11.98 10.37 37.06
C GLU A 435 -10.46 10.46 36.86
N GLU A 436 -9.85 9.47 36.20
CA GLU A 436 -8.41 9.36 35.96
C GLU A 436 -8.11 9.24 34.47
N ASP A 437 -6.84 9.49 34.10
CA ASP A 437 -6.36 9.28 32.74
C ASP A 437 -6.22 7.78 32.45
N SER A 438 -7.06 7.27 31.56
CA SER A 438 -7.09 5.86 31.17
C SER A 438 -6.41 5.62 29.82
N ARG A 439 -5.89 4.40 29.64
CA ARG A 439 -5.24 3.95 28.41
C ARG A 439 -5.91 2.70 27.90
N TRP A 440 -6.18 2.66 26.61
CA TRP A 440 -6.94 1.59 25.96
C TRP A 440 -6.24 1.14 24.70
N ASP A 441 -6.45 -0.12 24.33
CA ASP A 441 -6.12 -0.64 23.01
C ASP A 441 -7.42 -0.84 22.23
N PHE A 442 -7.56 -0.14 21.12
CA PHE A 442 -8.56 -0.43 20.10
C PHE A 442 -7.98 -1.42 19.12
N VAL A 443 -8.58 -2.60 19.10
CA VAL A 443 -8.11 -3.75 18.37
C VAL A 443 -9.10 -4.10 17.28
N THR A 444 -8.59 -4.26 16.08
CA THR A 444 -9.29 -4.87 14.95
C THR A 444 -8.53 -6.12 14.51
N SER A 445 -8.97 -6.81 13.44
CA SER A 445 -8.24 -7.98 12.95
C SER A 445 -6.86 -7.63 12.39
N GLY A 446 -6.62 -6.40 11.96
CA GLY A 446 -5.35 -5.97 11.39
C GLY A 446 -4.62 -4.83 12.10
N VAL A 447 -5.19 -4.19 13.12
CA VAL A 447 -4.50 -3.11 13.85
C VAL A 447 -4.80 -3.11 15.34
N ASP A 448 -3.79 -2.75 16.13
CA ASP A 448 -3.88 -2.38 17.53
C ASP A 448 -3.42 -0.92 17.68
N ILE A 449 -4.27 -0.10 18.29
CA ILE A 449 -4.09 1.34 18.45
C ILE A 449 -4.29 1.70 19.90
N GLU A 450 -3.24 2.27 20.49
CA GLU A 450 -3.33 2.85 21.82
C GLU A 450 -4.13 4.16 21.79
N ILE A 451 -5.10 4.26 22.68
CA ILE A 451 -5.97 5.41 22.89
C ILE A 451 -5.78 5.90 24.32
N GLY A 452 -5.44 7.18 24.47
CA GLY A 452 -5.56 7.88 25.75
C GLY A 452 -6.95 8.50 25.89
N ALA A 453 -7.57 8.30 27.04
CA ALA A 453 -8.77 9.01 27.47
C ALA A 453 -8.46 9.78 28.75
N ASN A 454 -8.28 11.10 28.63
CA ASN A 454 -8.03 11.96 29.77
C ASN A 454 -9.28 12.05 30.66
N ARG A 455 -9.09 12.43 31.93
CA ARG A 455 -10.18 12.69 32.89
C ARG A 455 -11.37 13.45 32.27
N GLY A 456 -12.57 13.01 32.64
CA GLY A 456 -13.86 13.56 32.23
C GLY A 456 -14.48 12.81 31.04
N VAL A 457 -15.49 13.44 30.44
CA VAL A 457 -16.22 12.85 29.30
C VAL A 457 -15.44 13.09 28.00
N ARG A 458 -15.12 12.01 27.28
CA ARG A 458 -14.40 12.05 26.01
C ARG A 458 -15.01 11.09 25.01
N SER A 459 -15.16 11.55 23.77
CA SER A 459 -15.60 10.71 22.66
C SER A 459 -14.47 10.51 21.65
N ARG A 460 -14.39 9.30 21.09
CA ARG A 460 -13.48 8.94 19.99
C ARG A 460 -14.22 8.03 19.02
N ALA A 461 -14.10 8.29 17.73
CA ALA A 461 -14.66 7.43 16.70
C ALA A 461 -13.55 6.84 15.82
N PHE A 462 -13.67 5.54 15.53
CA PHE A 462 -12.72 4.80 14.71
C PHE A 462 -13.45 4.15 13.54
N PRO A 463 -13.20 4.59 12.28
CA PRO A 463 -13.76 3.92 11.12
C PRO A 463 -13.19 2.50 10.96
N ILE A 464 -13.99 1.62 10.37
CA ILE A 464 -13.68 0.21 10.12
C ILE A 464 -13.21 0.05 8.67
N VAL A 465 -12.03 -0.53 8.48
CA VAL A 465 -11.38 -0.72 7.17
C VAL A 465 -11.28 -2.20 6.72
N GLU A 466 -12.01 -3.09 7.38
CA GLU A 466 -11.90 -4.55 7.21
C GLU A 466 -13.26 -5.28 7.07
N GLY A 467 -14.31 -4.54 6.72
CA GLY A 467 -15.66 -5.08 6.53
C GLY A 467 -15.70 -6.22 5.51
N GLY A 468 -16.47 -7.27 5.82
CA GLY A 468 -16.63 -8.47 4.97
C GLY A 468 -15.69 -9.63 5.27
N ALA A 469 -14.59 -9.40 6.01
CA ALA A 469 -13.71 -10.48 6.43
C ALA A 469 -14.42 -11.46 7.41
N PRO A 470 -14.35 -12.78 7.19
CA PRO A 470 -15.07 -13.78 7.99
C PRO A 470 -14.66 -13.83 9.47
N ASP A 471 -13.49 -13.30 9.78
CA ASP A 471 -12.87 -13.23 11.11
C ASP A 471 -12.62 -11.78 11.55
N PHE A 472 -13.24 -10.80 10.88
CA PHE A 472 -13.24 -9.41 11.33
C PHE A 472 -13.76 -9.31 12.76
N HIS A 473 -13.04 -8.69 13.67
CA HIS A 473 -13.57 -8.40 15.00
C HIS A 473 -13.11 -7.01 15.44
N VAL A 474 -13.85 -6.43 16.37
CA VAL A 474 -13.43 -5.20 17.05
C VAL A 474 -13.43 -5.45 18.54
N ALA A 475 -12.41 -4.98 19.24
CA ALA A 475 -12.34 -5.03 20.68
C ALA A 475 -11.73 -3.75 21.26
N LEU A 476 -12.14 -3.41 22.47
CA LEU A 476 -11.50 -2.40 23.30
C LEU A 476 -10.91 -3.07 24.54
N ARG A 477 -9.62 -2.92 24.79
CA ARG A 477 -8.90 -3.57 25.90
C ARG A 477 -8.31 -2.52 26.85
N PRO A 478 -8.50 -2.64 28.17
CA PRO A 478 -7.81 -1.79 29.14
C PRO A 478 -6.29 -2.00 29.07
N LYS A 479 -5.49 -0.93 29.10
CA LYS A 479 -4.01 -0.99 29.16
C LYS A 479 -3.43 -0.71 30.54
N ASN A 480 -4.20 -0.09 31.42
CA ASN A 480 -3.81 0.22 32.80
C ASN A 480 -5.00 0.05 33.77
N GLU A 481 -4.71 0.01 35.07
CA GLU A 481 -5.75 -0.17 36.10
C GLU A 481 -6.70 1.03 36.20
N ALA A 482 -6.24 2.25 35.88
CA ALA A 482 -7.07 3.46 35.82
C ALA A 482 -8.26 3.30 34.84
N SER A 483 -8.10 2.47 33.80
CA SER A 483 -9.17 2.15 32.85
C SER A 483 -10.33 1.39 33.49
N PHE A 484 -10.12 0.71 34.62
CA PHE A 484 -11.19 -0.02 35.31
C PHE A 484 -12.20 0.91 35.97
N GLY A 485 -11.78 2.12 36.35
CA GLY A 485 -12.65 3.17 36.89
C GLY A 485 -13.32 4.05 35.84
N THR A 486 -13.06 3.80 34.55
CA THR A 486 -13.61 4.58 33.44
C THR A 486 -14.80 3.84 32.83
N SER A 487 -15.98 4.46 32.86
CA SER A 487 -17.16 3.99 32.14
C SER A 487 -16.94 4.14 30.64
N VAL A 488 -17.26 3.11 29.86
CA VAL A 488 -17.15 3.15 28.40
C VAL A 488 -18.43 2.65 27.77
N ARG A 489 -18.98 3.45 26.85
CA ARG A 489 -20.06 3.04 25.95
C ARG A 489 -19.54 2.98 24.51
N ALA A 490 -19.98 1.97 23.75
CA ALA A 490 -19.62 1.82 22.35
C ALA A 490 -20.88 1.93 21.50
N HIS A 491 -20.84 2.83 20.52
CA HIS A 491 -21.91 3.09 19.58
C HIS A 491 -21.41 2.77 18.17
N VAL A 492 -22.19 2.04 17.38
CA VAL A 492 -21.89 1.89 15.96
C VAL A 492 -22.37 3.13 15.25
N VAL A 493 -21.48 3.75 14.47
CA VAL A 493 -21.75 5.02 13.80
C VAL A 493 -21.46 4.90 12.31
N THR A 494 -22.10 5.74 11.50
CA THR A 494 -21.87 5.84 10.07
C THR A 494 -21.77 7.30 9.63
N ASP A 495 -20.93 7.58 8.64
CA ASP A 495 -20.86 8.90 8.04
C ASP A 495 -21.88 9.13 6.90
N ALA A 496 -22.84 8.21 6.70
CA ALA A 496 -23.99 8.42 5.83
C ALA A 496 -25.18 9.06 6.58
N ASP A 497 -25.87 10.02 5.95
CA ASP A 497 -27.03 10.71 6.52
C ASP A 497 -28.32 9.88 6.34
N LEU A 498 -28.40 8.76 7.07
CA LEU A 498 -29.54 7.83 6.98
C LEU A 498 -30.90 8.49 7.29
N ALA A 499 -30.90 9.61 8.02
CA ALA A 499 -32.10 10.36 8.34
C ALA A 499 -32.67 11.12 7.12
N LYS A 500 -31.80 11.59 6.22
CA LYS A 500 -32.18 12.30 4.98
C LYS A 500 -32.18 11.42 3.74
N GLY A 501 -31.78 10.16 3.87
CA GLY A 501 -31.71 9.22 2.75
C GLY A 501 -33.07 8.92 2.11
N VAL A 502 -33.03 8.50 0.86
CA VAL A 502 -34.21 8.05 0.10
C VAL A 502 -34.53 6.61 0.53
N ARG A 503 -35.71 6.43 1.11
CA ARG A 503 -36.19 5.13 1.58
C ARG A 503 -36.92 4.40 0.47
N PHE A 504 -36.78 3.08 0.44
CA PHE A 504 -37.51 2.20 -0.46
C PHE A 504 -37.78 0.84 0.20
N GLU A 505 -38.79 0.16 -0.32
CA GLU A 505 -39.20 -1.17 0.13
C GLU A 505 -38.99 -2.17 -1.01
N GLY A 506 -39.00 -3.45 -0.67
CA GLY A 506 -38.89 -4.55 -1.61
C GLY A 506 -39.87 -5.67 -1.27
N GLU A 507 -39.75 -6.79 -1.99
CA GLU A 507 -40.63 -7.94 -1.84
C GLU A 507 -39.84 -9.18 -1.38
N ASP A 508 -40.39 -9.88 -0.40
CA ASP A 508 -39.93 -11.20 0.01
C ASP A 508 -40.53 -12.24 -0.96
N HIS A 509 -39.72 -12.81 -1.85
CA HIS A 509 -40.20 -13.82 -2.80
C HIS A 509 -40.23 -15.22 -2.22
N VAL A 510 -39.19 -15.56 -1.45
CA VAL A 510 -39.04 -16.83 -0.73
C VAL A 510 -38.35 -16.55 0.60
N PRO A 511 -38.50 -17.42 1.62
CA PRO A 511 -37.80 -17.23 2.89
C PRO A 511 -36.29 -17.01 2.69
N GLY A 512 -35.78 -15.88 3.18
CA GLY A 512 -34.37 -15.51 3.07
C GLY A 512 -33.94 -14.92 1.73
N ARG A 513 -34.87 -14.55 0.84
CA ARG A 513 -34.57 -13.82 -0.42
C ARG A 513 -35.50 -12.64 -0.60
N TRP A 514 -34.92 -11.45 -0.60
CA TRP A 514 -35.59 -10.17 -0.80
C TRP A 514 -35.08 -9.50 -2.07
N THR A 515 -35.97 -8.84 -2.82
CA THR A 515 -35.56 -8.01 -3.96
C THR A 515 -36.23 -6.65 -3.95
N ALA A 516 -35.56 -5.65 -4.52
CA ALA A 516 -36.12 -4.32 -4.69
C ALA A 516 -35.70 -3.72 -6.05
N THR A 517 -36.51 -2.79 -6.55
CA THR A 517 -36.23 -2.03 -7.78
C THR A 517 -36.24 -0.52 -7.53
N PRO A 518 -35.26 0.00 -6.76
CA PRO A 518 -35.31 1.38 -6.28
C PRO A 518 -35.28 2.43 -7.41
N ASN A 519 -34.60 2.13 -8.53
CA ASN A 519 -34.45 3.01 -9.69
C ASN A 519 -33.99 4.43 -9.30
N LEU A 520 -32.93 4.52 -8.49
CA LEU A 520 -32.41 5.76 -7.92
C LEU A 520 -31.12 6.19 -8.62
N GLY A 521 -30.95 7.49 -8.84
CA GLY A 521 -29.65 8.05 -9.24
C GLY A 521 -28.70 8.03 -8.04
N ILE A 522 -27.43 7.68 -8.28
CA ILE A 522 -26.43 7.53 -7.22
C ILE A 522 -25.41 8.66 -7.31
N ALA A 523 -25.30 9.44 -6.25
CA ALA A 523 -24.33 10.51 -6.12
C ALA A 523 -22.99 10.00 -5.56
N ALA A 524 -21.97 10.85 -5.63
CA ALA A 524 -20.67 10.56 -5.04
C ALA A 524 -20.78 10.28 -3.55
N LEU A 525 -20.17 9.17 -3.11
CA LEU A 525 -20.08 8.74 -1.70
C LEU A 525 -21.40 8.27 -1.09
N ASP A 526 -22.44 8.09 -1.90
CA ASP A 526 -23.69 7.46 -1.47
C ASP A 526 -23.43 6.06 -0.93
N ALA A 527 -24.19 5.71 0.10
CA ALA A 527 -24.21 4.40 0.72
C ALA A 527 -25.62 3.83 0.71
N LEU A 528 -25.69 2.50 0.64
CA LEU A 528 -26.90 1.72 0.80
C LEU A 528 -26.90 1.09 2.19
N ALA A 529 -27.87 1.47 3.02
CA ALA A 529 -28.17 0.78 4.26
C ALA A 529 -29.41 -0.10 4.07
N LEU A 530 -29.32 -1.37 4.49
CA LEU A 530 -30.47 -2.29 4.55
C LEU A 530 -30.71 -2.68 6.00
N THR A 531 -31.98 -2.70 6.40
CA THR A 531 -32.43 -3.21 7.69
C THR A 531 -33.49 -4.29 7.51
N TRP A 532 -33.67 -5.18 8.49
CA TRP A 532 -34.73 -6.20 8.46
C TRP A 532 -35.22 -6.57 9.86
N ASP A 533 -36.38 -7.21 9.96
CA ASP A 533 -37.13 -7.30 11.22
C ASP A 533 -36.52 -8.29 12.25
N GLU A 534 -35.90 -9.37 11.77
CA GLU A 534 -35.42 -10.48 12.61
C GLU A 534 -33.91 -10.66 12.60
N PHE A 535 -33.32 -11.08 13.72
CA PHE A 535 -31.87 -11.29 13.78
C PHE A 535 -31.50 -12.51 12.95
N THR A 536 -30.61 -12.34 11.98
CA THR A 536 -30.12 -13.46 11.17
C THR A 536 -28.70 -13.85 11.53
N SER A 537 -28.36 -15.11 11.24
CA SER A 537 -27.02 -15.66 11.34
C SER A 537 -26.77 -16.59 10.17
N GLY A 538 -25.53 -16.67 9.69
CA GLY A 538 -25.15 -17.45 8.50
C GLY A 538 -24.63 -16.56 7.37
N ALA A 539 -24.70 -17.06 6.14
CA ALA A 539 -24.24 -16.32 4.98
C ALA A 539 -25.28 -15.26 4.58
N VAL A 540 -24.86 -14.00 4.47
CA VAL A 540 -25.65 -12.91 3.87
C VAL A 540 -24.95 -12.45 2.60
N GLN A 541 -25.72 -12.25 1.53
CA GLN A 541 -25.20 -11.79 0.25
C GLN A 541 -26.08 -10.65 -0.27
N LEU A 542 -25.45 -9.58 -0.73
CA LEU A 542 -26.10 -8.48 -1.43
C LEU A 542 -25.58 -8.43 -2.87
N ILE A 543 -26.49 -8.40 -3.84
CA ILE A 543 -26.21 -8.14 -5.24
C ILE A 543 -26.94 -6.85 -5.63
N ALA A 544 -26.22 -5.91 -6.21
CA ALA A 544 -26.77 -4.67 -6.77
C ALA A 544 -26.47 -4.62 -8.27
N GLN A 545 -27.46 -4.16 -9.04
CA GLN A 545 -27.37 -4.00 -10.50
C GLN A 545 -27.89 -2.63 -10.90
N GLY A 546 -27.31 -2.06 -11.95
CA GLY A 546 -27.72 -0.77 -12.51
C GLY A 546 -26.73 -0.28 -13.55
N THR A 547 -26.44 1.02 -13.56
CA THR A 547 -25.50 1.64 -14.51
C THR A 547 -24.47 2.51 -13.82
N ASP A 548 -23.29 2.66 -14.43
CA ASP A 548 -22.25 3.60 -14.01
C ASP A 548 -22.49 5.03 -14.54
N ALA A 549 -21.52 5.94 -14.33
CA ALA A 549 -21.55 7.31 -14.82
C ALA A 549 -21.62 7.44 -16.36
N ASN A 550 -21.19 6.42 -17.10
CA ASN A 550 -21.23 6.39 -18.57
C ASN A 550 -22.53 5.77 -19.09
N GLY A 551 -23.40 5.27 -18.21
CA GLY A 551 -24.60 4.53 -18.57
C GLY A 551 -24.32 3.06 -18.90
N GLU A 552 -23.10 2.56 -18.66
CA GLU A 552 -22.75 1.17 -18.91
C GLU A 552 -23.27 0.27 -17.77
N PRO A 553 -23.70 -0.98 -18.06
CA PRO A 553 -24.16 -1.90 -17.04
C PRO A 553 -23.11 -2.15 -15.95
N ALA A 554 -23.53 -2.01 -14.69
CA ALA A 554 -22.70 -2.24 -13.52
C ALA A 554 -23.36 -3.27 -12.59
N GLU A 555 -22.54 -4.14 -11.99
CA GLU A 555 -22.95 -5.08 -10.95
C GLU A 555 -21.95 -5.03 -9.78
N ALA A 556 -22.47 -5.05 -8.56
CA ALA A 556 -21.69 -5.13 -7.34
C ALA A 556 -22.23 -6.24 -6.44
N ARG A 557 -21.31 -7.00 -5.85
CA ARG A 557 -21.62 -8.13 -4.97
C ARG A 557 -20.85 -8.00 -3.67
N TRP A 558 -21.56 -8.09 -2.56
CA TRP A 558 -21.00 -8.14 -1.21
C TRP A 558 -21.39 -9.44 -0.54
N GLU A 559 -20.40 -10.11 0.05
CA GLU A 559 -20.58 -11.41 0.70
C GLU A 559 -20.15 -11.35 2.15
N PHE A 560 -21.00 -11.88 3.02
CA PHE A 560 -20.79 -11.96 4.46
C PHE A 560 -21.02 -13.40 4.90
N PRO A 561 -20.02 -14.29 4.77
CA PRO A 561 -20.22 -15.73 4.96
C PRO A 561 -20.57 -16.17 6.39
N GLY A 562 -20.41 -15.30 7.37
CA GLY A 562 -20.52 -15.64 8.79
C GLY A 562 -21.23 -14.59 9.64
N ALA A 563 -22.31 -13.99 9.15
CA ALA A 563 -23.14 -13.05 9.92
C ALA A 563 -23.60 -13.67 11.25
N ARG A 564 -23.64 -12.88 12.33
CA ARG A 564 -24.00 -13.33 13.68
C ARG A 564 -24.93 -12.34 14.36
N ARG A 565 -26.22 -12.68 14.41
CA ARG A 565 -27.27 -11.87 15.04
C ARG A 565 -27.23 -10.41 14.56
N VAL A 566 -27.41 -10.21 13.26
CA VAL A 566 -27.46 -8.87 12.66
C VAL A 566 -28.83 -8.61 12.03
N ARG A 567 -29.22 -7.33 12.02
CA ARG A 567 -30.43 -6.79 11.35
C ARG A 567 -30.12 -5.63 10.42
N PHE A 568 -28.84 -5.40 10.17
CA PHE A 568 -28.35 -4.24 9.44
C PHE A 568 -27.11 -4.58 8.63
N LEU A 569 -27.06 -3.99 7.44
CA LEU A 569 -25.88 -3.95 6.59
C LEU A 569 -25.77 -2.56 5.97
N ILE A 570 -24.54 -2.09 5.75
CA ILE A 570 -24.32 -0.84 5.01
C ILE A 570 -23.10 -0.93 4.10
N VAL A 571 -23.28 -0.62 2.83
CA VAL A 571 -22.23 -0.68 1.81
C VAL A 571 -22.17 0.62 1.03
N THR A 572 -20.99 0.98 0.54
CA THR A 572 -20.83 2.09 -0.41
C THR A 572 -21.32 1.67 -1.80
N LEU A 573 -21.91 2.63 -2.53
CA LEU A 573 -22.44 2.41 -3.89
C LEU A 573 -21.47 2.91 -4.97
N GLY A 574 -20.17 2.88 -4.69
CA GLY A 574 -19.12 3.38 -5.60
C GLY A 574 -19.24 2.92 -7.06
N PRO A 575 -19.56 1.65 -7.37
CA PRO A 575 -19.71 1.18 -8.75
C PRO A 575 -20.83 1.84 -9.57
N PHE A 576 -21.80 2.48 -8.89
CA PHE A 576 -22.97 3.11 -9.51
C PHE A 576 -22.90 4.64 -9.51
N GLU A 577 -21.80 5.22 -8.99
CA GLU A 577 -21.64 6.67 -8.85
C GLU A 577 -21.79 7.41 -10.19
N GLY A 578 -22.61 8.46 -10.19
CA GLY A 578 -22.99 9.20 -11.40
C GLY A 578 -24.04 8.49 -12.28
N GLY A 579 -24.33 7.22 -11.99
CA GLY A 579 -25.28 6.39 -12.71
C GLY A 579 -26.56 6.10 -11.90
N ARG A 580 -27.03 4.86 -11.97
CA ARG A 580 -28.31 4.44 -11.36
C ARG A 580 -28.19 3.10 -10.66
N LEU A 581 -28.93 2.97 -9.55
CA LEU A 581 -29.21 1.70 -8.90
C LEU A 581 -30.60 1.24 -9.30
N GLU A 582 -30.69 0.13 -10.03
CA GLU A 582 -31.92 -0.32 -10.65
C GLU A 582 -32.53 -1.52 -9.92
N ARG A 583 -31.69 -2.45 -9.47
CA ARG A 583 -32.13 -3.69 -8.84
C ARG A 583 -31.22 -4.08 -7.68
N LEU A 584 -31.84 -4.62 -6.64
CA LEU A 584 -31.19 -5.21 -5.50
C LEU A 584 -31.72 -6.62 -5.25
N GLU A 585 -30.82 -7.51 -4.86
CA GLU A 585 -31.14 -8.83 -4.34
C GLU A 585 -30.36 -9.07 -3.05
N LEU A 586 -31.08 -9.35 -1.97
CA LEU A 586 -30.53 -9.66 -0.66
C LEU A 586 -30.88 -11.11 -0.31
N VAL A 587 -29.87 -11.93 -0.06
CA VAL A 587 -29.99 -13.35 0.28
C VAL A 587 -29.46 -13.59 1.70
N GLY A 588 -30.17 -14.40 2.49
CA GLY A 588 -29.81 -14.76 3.86
C GLY A 588 -30.21 -13.76 4.94
N ALA A 589 -30.92 -12.68 4.57
CA ALA A 589 -31.49 -11.72 5.51
C ALA A 589 -32.85 -12.18 6.04
N GLY A 590 -33.30 -11.53 7.12
CA GLY A 590 -34.62 -11.79 7.71
C GLY A 590 -35.73 -11.14 6.87
N PRO A 591 -37.00 -11.46 7.16
CA PRO A 591 -38.14 -10.87 6.46
C PRO A 591 -38.23 -9.36 6.70
N GLY A 592 -39.01 -8.69 5.85
CA GLY A 592 -39.34 -7.28 6.04
C GLY A 592 -38.15 -6.35 5.79
N ALA A 593 -37.25 -6.73 4.88
CA ALA A 593 -36.10 -5.89 4.58
C ALA A 593 -36.50 -4.55 3.94
N ARG A 594 -35.84 -3.48 4.36
CA ARG A 594 -36.05 -2.10 3.90
C ARG A 594 -34.71 -1.47 3.57
N GLY A 595 -34.71 -0.56 2.60
CA GLY A 595 -33.49 0.09 2.14
C GLY A 595 -33.52 1.60 2.27
N VAL A 596 -32.33 2.18 2.48
CA VAL A 596 -32.08 3.62 2.47
C VAL A 596 -30.83 3.88 1.63
N VAL A 597 -30.95 4.72 0.60
CA VAL A 597 -29.78 5.32 -0.07
C VAL A 597 -29.53 6.69 0.51
N ALA A 598 -28.33 6.92 1.04
CA ALA A 598 -27.98 8.16 1.72
C ALA A 598 -26.58 8.65 1.33
N GLY A 599 -26.47 9.96 1.12
CA GLY A 599 -25.20 10.63 0.90
C GLY A 599 -24.39 10.82 2.19
N GLN A 600 -23.14 11.23 2.02
CA GLN A 600 -22.25 11.50 3.15
C GLN A 600 -22.68 12.73 3.96
N ILE A 601 -22.55 12.66 5.28
CA ILE A 601 -22.67 13.79 6.19
C ILE A 601 -21.49 14.74 5.96
N ARG A 602 -21.80 15.96 5.53
CA ARG A 602 -20.81 17.05 5.42
C ARG A 602 -20.61 17.71 6.78
N ALA A 603 -19.36 18.03 7.13
CA ALA A 603 -19.09 18.93 8.25
C ALA A 603 -19.75 20.28 7.94
N ARG A 604 -20.34 20.90 8.98
CA ARG A 604 -20.95 22.22 8.88
C ARG A 604 -19.92 23.33 8.99
#